data_AF-A0A9E4QH86-F1
#
_entry.id   AF-A0A9E4QH86-F1
#
_cell.length_a   1.000
_cell.length_b   1.000
_cell.length_c   1.000
_cell.angle_alpha   90.00
_cell.angle_beta   90.00
_cell.angle_gamma   90.00
#
_symmetry.space_group_name_H-M   'P 1'
#
loop_
_entity.id
_entity.type
_entity.pdbx_description
1 polymer ?
#
loop_
_entity_poly.entity_id
_entity_poly.type
_entity_poly.pdbx_seq_one_letter_code
_entity_poly.pdbx_strand_id
1 'polypeptide(L)'
;MRFELAWSSERGPLLRATRKNLAYALGAGLLVAVSQASGQVLIGTVFLLLSLFFFTRTLLGSFELFAKHGFVPGKLGPLMRRGRFNLLVVKPYVTVVGGVRFPIDLETYEMFGPEDTLLIEHLRWSRLIVAVYRGHR
;
A
#
# COMPACT_ATOMS: atom_id res chain seq x y z
N MET A 1 14.05 -26.94 -0.35
CA MET A 1 14.22 -25.72 -1.17
C MET A 1 14.51 -24.58 -0.21
N ARG A 2 15.63 -23.87 -0.38
CA ARG A 2 16.03 -22.76 0.50
C ARG A 2 15.61 -21.44 -0.15
N PHE A 3 15.10 -20.51 0.65
CA PHE A 3 14.71 -19.18 0.19
C PHE A 3 15.66 -18.14 0.77
N GLU A 4 16.28 -17.35 -0.09
CA GLU A 4 17.20 -16.29 0.30
C GLU A 4 16.61 -14.93 -0.02
N LEU A 5 16.85 -13.94 0.84
CA LEU A 5 16.32 -12.58 0.67
C LEU A 5 16.93 -11.97 -0.60
N ALA A 6 16.08 -11.70 -1.59
CA ALA A 6 16.49 -11.12 -2.86
C ALA A 6 16.16 -9.63 -2.94
N TRP A 7 15.07 -9.20 -2.29
CA TRP A 7 14.66 -7.81 -2.26
C TRP A 7 13.83 -7.50 -1.00
N SER A 8 13.92 -6.27 -0.51
CA SER A 8 13.07 -5.76 0.57
C SER A 8 12.63 -4.33 0.29
N SER A 9 11.41 -4.00 0.67
CA SER A 9 10.87 -2.66 0.55
C SER A 9 11.45 -1.73 1.60
N GLU A 10 11.80 -0.52 1.19
CA GLU A 10 12.09 0.56 2.12
C GLU A 10 10.83 0.94 2.92
N ARG A 11 11.00 1.33 4.19
CA ARG A 11 9.88 1.75 5.05
C ARG A 11 9.13 2.98 4.49
N GLY A 12 9.80 3.85 3.74
CA GLY A 12 9.23 5.08 3.19
C GLY A 12 8.06 4.83 2.22
N PRO A 13 8.26 4.04 1.15
CA PRO A 13 7.20 3.64 0.23
C PRO A 13 5.99 2.98 0.90
N LEU A 14 6.21 2.11 1.90
CA LEU A 14 5.13 1.44 2.64
C LEU A 14 4.27 2.45 3.44
N LEU A 15 4.91 3.47 4.02
CA LEU A 15 4.26 4.52 4.80
C LEU A 15 3.61 5.62 3.95
N ARG A 16 3.88 5.69 2.63
CA ARG A 16 3.47 6.81 1.78
C ARG A 16 1.96 7.03 1.77
N ALA A 17 1.19 5.95 1.69
CA ALA A 17 -0.27 6.02 1.70
C ALA A 17 -0.80 6.54 3.04
N THR A 18 -0.27 6.02 4.15
CA THR A 18 -0.61 6.44 5.51
C THR A 18 -0.29 7.91 5.75
N ARG A 19 0.89 8.38 5.32
CA ARG A 19 1.28 9.80 5.40
C ARG A 19 0.37 10.71 4.59
N LYS A 20 0.01 10.31 3.36
CA LYS A 20 -0.90 11.06 2.49
C LYS A 20 -2.29 11.17 3.11
N ASN A 21 -2.82 10.07 3.65
CA ASN A 21 -4.10 10.07 4.37
C ASN A 21 -4.04 10.96 5.62
N LEU A 22 -2.95 10.91 6.40
CA LEU A 22 -2.80 11.76 7.57
C LEU A 22 -2.78 13.25 7.19
N ALA A 23 -2.05 13.61 6.13
CA ALA A 23 -2.02 14.98 5.64
C ALA A 23 -3.42 15.47 5.22
N TYR A 24 -4.21 14.62 4.54
CA TYR A 24 -5.59 14.94 4.20
C TYR A 24 -6.50 15.05 5.43
N ALA A 25 -6.31 14.20 6.43
CA ALA A 25 -7.07 14.26 7.67
C ALA A 25 -6.82 15.58 8.42
N LEU A 26 -5.55 15.99 8.54
CA LEU A 26 -5.14 17.23 9.18
C LEU A 26 -5.61 18.46 8.38
N GLY A 27 -5.44 18.44 7.05
CA GLY A 27 -5.90 19.52 6.18
C GLY A 27 -7.42 19.71 6.24
N ALA A 28 -8.18 18.62 6.19
CA ALA A 28 -9.63 18.67 6.37
C ALA A 28 -10.01 19.15 7.78
N GLY A 29 -9.30 18.72 8.82
CA GLY A 29 -9.51 19.18 10.19
C GLY A 29 -9.29 20.69 10.36
N LEU A 30 -8.27 21.24 9.71
CA LEU A 30 -8.05 22.69 9.66
C LEU A 30 -9.22 23.42 8.99
N LEU A 31 -9.74 22.87 7.89
CA LEU A 31 -10.89 23.44 7.19
C LEU A 31 -12.19 23.38 8.02
N VAL A 32 -12.35 22.38 8.89
CA VAL A 32 -13.42 22.39 9.91
C VAL A 32 -13.29 23.62 10.79
N ALA A 33 -12.12 23.88 11.37
CA ALA A 33 -11.92 25.04 12.25
C ALA A 33 -12.23 26.38 11.54
N VAL A 34 -11.75 26.54 10.30
CA VAL A 34 -12.00 27.75 9.48
C VAL A 34 -13.48 27.93 9.16
N SER A 35 -14.17 26.86 8.75
CA SER A 35 -15.60 26.91 8.43
C SER A 35 -16.47 27.24 9.65
N GLN A 36 -16.12 26.71 10.83
CA GLN A 36 -16.81 27.02 12.08
C GLN A 36 -16.59 28.48 12.49
N ALA A 37 -15.36 28.99 12.38
CA ALA A 37 -15.05 30.41 12.62
C ALA A 37 -15.80 31.35 11.65
N SER A 38 -16.14 30.86 10.45
CA SER A 38 -16.86 31.60 9.41
C SER A 38 -18.38 31.38 9.45
N GLY A 39 -18.91 30.63 10.43
CA GLY A 39 -20.34 30.33 10.58
C GLY A 39 -20.93 29.37 9.52
N GLN A 40 -20.10 28.70 8.72
CA GLN A 40 -20.52 27.81 7.63
C GLN A 40 -20.64 26.35 8.12
N VAL A 41 -21.64 26.08 8.95
CA VAL A 41 -21.81 24.81 9.68
C VAL A 41 -21.91 23.58 8.75
N LEU A 42 -22.63 23.69 7.64
CA LEU A 42 -22.79 22.60 6.66
C LEU A 42 -21.46 22.21 6.02
N ILE A 43 -20.66 23.22 5.63
CA ILE A 43 -19.34 23.01 5.02
C ILE A 43 -18.37 22.41 6.04
N GLY A 44 -18.42 22.86 7.28
CA GLY A 44 -17.65 22.26 8.38
C GLY A 44 -18.00 20.81 8.64
N THR A 45 -19.27 20.44 8.53
CA THR A 45 -19.70 19.04 8.67
C THR A 45 -19.11 18.16 7.57
N VAL A 46 -19.08 18.64 6.32
CA VAL A 46 -18.45 17.91 5.20
C VAL A 46 -16.95 17.72 5.45
N PHE A 47 -16.25 18.76 5.88
CA PHE A 47 -14.82 18.65 6.19
C PHE A 47 -14.56 17.74 7.40
N LEU A 48 -15.46 17.70 8.38
CA LEU A 48 -15.35 16.80 9.52
C LEU A 48 -15.45 15.34 9.07
N LEU A 49 -16.42 15.01 8.21
CA LEU A 49 -16.57 13.67 7.64
C LEU A 49 -15.33 13.26 6.83
N LEU A 50 -14.79 14.19 6.02
CA LEU A 50 -13.55 13.95 5.28
C LEU A 50 -12.37 13.71 6.23
N SER A 51 -12.23 14.52 7.27
CA SER A 51 -11.17 14.38 8.27
C SER A 51 -11.24 13.01 8.96
N LEU A 52 -12.43 12.62 9.44
CA LEU A 52 -12.67 11.32 10.08
C LEU A 52 -12.38 10.15 9.13
N PHE A 53 -12.81 10.25 7.87
CA PHE A 53 -12.57 9.22 6.86
C PHE A 53 -11.07 8.99 6.62
N PHE A 54 -10.32 10.06 6.37
CA PHE A 54 -8.88 9.95 6.13
C PHE A 54 -8.11 9.58 7.39
N PHE A 55 -8.55 10.03 8.56
CA PHE A 55 -7.95 9.64 9.84
C PHE A 55 -8.13 8.15 10.12
N THR A 56 -9.33 7.61 9.91
CA THR A 56 -9.61 6.17 10.03
C THR A 56 -8.72 5.35 9.09
N ARG A 57 -8.55 5.80 7.84
CA ARG A 57 -7.63 5.14 6.90
C ARG A 57 -6.18 5.19 7.34
N THR A 58 -5.76 6.28 7.99
CA THR A 58 -4.42 6.42 8.57
C THR A 58 -4.23 5.41 9.69
N LEU A 59 -5.19 5.30 10.62
CA LEU A 59 -5.14 4.32 11.70
C LEU A 59 -5.05 2.90 11.16
N LEU A 60 -5.93 2.52 10.22
CA LEU A 60 -5.91 1.19 9.62
C LEU A 60 -4.57 0.90 8.91
N GLY A 61 -4.04 1.86 8.15
CA GLY A 61 -2.74 1.72 7.50
C GLY A 61 -1.58 1.58 8.48
N SER A 62 -1.64 2.29 9.62
CA SER A 62 -0.65 2.14 10.70
C SER A 62 -0.76 0.78 11.37
N PHE A 63 -1.97 0.32 11.71
CA PHE A 63 -2.18 -1.01 12.28
C PHE A 63 -1.68 -2.11 11.35
N GLU A 64 -1.82 -1.93 10.05
CA GLU A 64 -1.35 -2.89 9.07
C GLU A 64 0.16 -3.11 9.14
N LEU A 65 0.94 -2.06 9.40
CA LEU A 65 2.40 -2.13 9.50
C LEU A 65 2.89 -2.86 10.76
N PHE A 66 2.06 -2.93 11.80
CA PHE A 66 2.35 -3.67 13.03
C PHE A 66 1.70 -5.06 13.05
N ALA A 67 0.80 -5.34 12.10
CA ALA A 67 0.16 -6.63 11.97
C ALA A 67 1.16 -7.68 11.46
N LYS A 68 0.93 -8.95 11.82
CA LYS A 68 1.73 -10.06 11.28
C LYS A 68 1.64 -10.06 9.75
N HIS A 69 2.80 -10.09 9.10
CA HIS A 69 2.91 -10.19 7.65
C HIS A 69 2.44 -11.57 7.16
N GLY A 70 1.89 -11.59 5.95
CA GLY A 70 1.55 -12.80 5.23
C GLY A 70 2.73 -13.27 4.38
N PHE A 71 2.79 -14.57 4.14
CA PHE A 71 3.78 -15.20 3.28
C PHE A 71 3.08 -16.02 2.21
N VAL A 72 3.45 -15.82 0.94
CA VAL A 72 2.90 -16.57 -0.19
C VAL A 72 4.05 -17.08 -1.07
N PRO A 73 4.25 -18.41 -1.15
CA PRO A 73 5.15 -19.01 -2.12
C PRO A 73 4.47 -19.17 -3.48
N GLY A 74 5.24 -19.07 -4.56
CA GLY A 74 4.77 -19.38 -5.90
C GLY A 74 5.73 -18.95 -6.99
N LYS A 75 5.40 -19.31 -8.23
CA LYS A 75 6.14 -18.82 -9.40
C LYS A 75 5.75 -17.38 -9.73
N LEU A 76 6.72 -16.62 -10.22
CA LEU A 76 6.47 -15.29 -10.76
C LEU A 76 5.60 -15.36 -12.01
N GLY A 77 4.42 -14.74 -11.94
CA GLY A 77 3.49 -14.58 -13.05
C GLY A 77 3.70 -13.26 -13.80
N PRO A 78 2.87 -12.99 -14.82
CA PRO A 78 3.04 -11.84 -15.71
C PRO A 78 2.79 -10.50 -15.02
N LEU A 79 3.50 -9.47 -15.48
CA LEU A 79 3.27 -8.09 -15.07
C LEU A 79 2.06 -7.49 -15.80
N MET A 80 1.11 -6.96 -15.05
CA MET A 80 -0.09 -6.30 -15.55
C MET A 80 -0.13 -4.85 -15.10
N ARG A 81 -0.45 -3.93 -16.02
CA ARG A 81 -0.61 -2.51 -15.69
C ARG A 81 -1.94 -2.26 -14.98
N ARG A 82 -1.94 -1.51 -13.87
CA ARG A 82 -3.18 -1.05 -13.23
C ARG A 82 -3.78 0.13 -14.00
N GLY A 83 -5.10 0.26 -13.95
CA GLY A 83 -5.81 1.39 -14.56
C GLY A 83 -5.28 2.74 -14.06
N ARG A 84 -4.96 3.65 -15.00
CA ARG A 84 -4.31 4.95 -14.71
C ARG A 84 -5.15 5.90 -13.85
N PHE A 85 -6.47 5.68 -13.77
CA PHE A 85 -7.41 6.62 -13.17
C PHE A 85 -7.57 6.48 -11.65
N ASN A 86 -6.96 5.47 -11.02
CA ASN A 86 -7.09 5.28 -9.58
C ASN A 86 -5.97 6.03 -8.83
N LEU A 87 -6.24 7.28 -8.47
CA LEU A 87 -5.33 8.19 -7.74
C LEU A 87 -4.90 7.69 -6.33
N LEU A 88 -5.54 6.62 -5.85
CA LEU A 88 -5.23 5.97 -4.57
C LEU A 88 -4.31 4.76 -4.73
N VAL A 89 -3.89 4.43 -5.95
CA VAL A 89 -2.97 3.32 -6.23
C VAL A 89 -1.55 3.68 -5.80
N VAL A 90 -0.96 2.82 -4.97
CA VAL A 90 0.40 3.00 -4.44
C VAL A 90 1.47 2.56 -5.44
N LYS A 91 1.19 1.54 -6.28
CA LYS A 91 2.12 0.97 -7.26
C LYS A 91 1.45 0.78 -8.62
N PRO A 92 2.09 1.16 -9.74
CA PRO A 92 1.46 1.23 -11.06
C PRO A 92 1.18 -0.13 -11.72
N TYR A 93 1.85 -1.19 -11.27
CA TYR A 93 1.69 -2.55 -11.81
C TYR A 93 1.24 -3.55 -10.75
N VAL A 94 0.80 -4.72 -11.22
CA VAL A 94 0.46 -5.89 -10.43
C VAL A 94 1.12 -7.10 -11.06
N THR A 95 1.70 -7.97 -10.23
CA THR A 95 2.10 -9.32 -10.63
C THR A 95 1.27 -10.36 -9.89
N VAL A 96 1.30 -11.61 -10.35
CA VAL A 96 0.64 -12.74 -9.70
C VAL A 96 1.70 -13.71 -9.20
N VAL A 97 1.69 -14.06 -7.92
CA VAL A 97 2.56 -15.09 -7.34
C VAL A 97 1.70 -16.05 -6.52
N GLY A 98 1.79 -17.34 -6.81
CA GLY A 98 0.99 -18.36 -6.11
C GLY A 98 -0.53 -18.14 -6.23
N GLY A 99 -0.99 -17.56 -7.33
CA GLY A 99 -2.40 -17.18 -7.54
C GLY A 99 -2.84 -15.89 -6.84
N VAL A 100 -1.94 -15.23 -6.10
CA VAL A 100 -2.23 -13.99 -5.38
C VAL A 100 -1.66 -12.79 -6.15
N ARG A 101 -2.48 -11.74 -6.31
CA ARG A 101 -2.09 -10.48 -6.95
C ARG A 101 -1.36 -9.56 -5.98
N PHE A 102 -0.18 -9.08 -6.37
CA PHE A 102 0.66 -8.18 -5.60
C PHE A 102 0.96 -6.88 -6.36
N PRO A 103 0.77 -5.69 -5.76
CA PRO A 103 1.20 -4.43 -6.35
C PRO A 103 2.74 -4.36 -6.37
N ILE A 104 3.32 -4.00 -7.51
CA ILE A 104 4.78 -3.96 -7.70
C ILE A 104 5.19 -2.82 -8.65
N ASP A 105 6.44 -2.36 -8.56
CA ASP A 105 7.04 -1.48 -9.56
C ASP A 105 7.70 -2.29 -10.67
N LEU A 106 7.89 -1.67 -11.83
CA LEU A 106 8.56 -2.30 -12.96
C LEU A 106 10.00 -2.69 -12.60
N GLU A 107 10.74 -1.78 -11.96
CA GLU A 107 12.13 -2.00 -11.55
C GLU A 107 12.28 -3.20 -10.60
N THR A 108 11.37 -3.36 -9.63
CA THR A 108 11.40 -4.51 -8.72
C THR A 108 11.05 -5.80 -9.45
N TYR A 109 10.11 -5.76 -10.40
CA TYR A 109 9.72 -6.94 -11.17
C TYR A 109 10.86 -7.44 -12.07
N GLU A 110 11.59 -6.53 -12.71
CA GLU A 110 12.70 -6.83 -13.64
C GLU A 110 13.91 -7.48 -12.95
N MET A 111 13.99 -7.43 -11.61
CA MET A 111 15.04 -8.14 -10.85
C MET A 111 14.88 -9.67 -10.89
N PHE A 112 13.72 -10.19 -11.31
CA PHE A 112 13.35 -11.60 -11.24
C PHE A 112 13.07 -12.19 -12.63
N GLY A 113 13.46 -13.44 -12.82
CA GLY A 113 13.23 -14.16 -14.07
C GLY A 113 11.80 -14.74 -14.15
N PRO A 114 11.23 -14.89 -15.36
CA PRO A 114 10.06 -15.75 -15.53
C PRO A 114 10.41 -17.17 -15.06
N GLU A 115 9.49 -17.82 -14.34
CA GLU A 115 9.67 -19.13 -13.66
C GLU A 115 10.48 -19.13 -12.35
N ASP A 116 10.99 -17.99 -11.88
CA ASP A 116 11.58 -17.91 -10.54
C ASP A 116 10.53 -18.35 -9.50
N THR A 117 10.96 -19.23 -8.59
CA THR A 117 10.14 -19.61 -7.43
C THR A 117 10.41 -18.59 -6.33
N LEU A 118 9.39 -17.81 -5.98
CA LEU A 118 9.49 -16.73 -5.02
C LEU A 118 8.67 -17.05 -3.77
N LEU A 119 9.15 -16.57 -2.63
CA LEU A 119 8.37 -16.45 -1.41
C LEU A 119 8.19 -14.95 -1.15
N ILE A 120 6.95 -14.48 -1.18
CA ILE A 120 6.62 -13.07 -0.98
C ILE A 120 6.14 -12.87 0.44
N GLU A 121 6.85 -12.02 1.19
CA GLU A 121 6.36 -11.42 2.42
C GLU A 121 5.56 -10.16 2.07
N HIS A 122 4.34 -10.04 2.59
CA HIS A 122 3.45 -8.94 2.27
C HIS A 122 2.62 -8.48 3.47
N LEU A 123 2.16 -7.24 3.40
CA LEU A 123 1.20 -6.72 4.36
C LEU A 123 -0.15 -7.43 4.22
N ARG A 124 -0.84 -7.65 5.35
CA ARG A 124 -2.01 -8.53 5.42
C ARG A 124 -3.20 -8.05 4.59
N TRP A 125 -3.46 -6.74 4.50
CA TRP A 125 -4.69 -6.19 3.93
C TRP A 125 -4.48 -5.56 2.55
N SER A 126 -3.52 -4.65 2.45
CA SER A 126 -3.07 -3.96 1.23
C SER A 126 -2.30 -4.86 0.27
N ARG A 127 -1.75 -5.99 0.76
CA ARG A 127 -0.89 -6.91 0.02
C ARG A 127 0.33 -6.22 -0.60
N LEU A 128 0.79 -5.11 -0.02
CA LEU A 128 2.05 -4.51 -0.43
C LEU A 128 3.19 -5.46 -0.08
N ILE A 129 4.09 -5.67 -1.04
CA ILE A 129 5.26 -6.51 -0.86
C ILE A 129 6.20 -5.83 0.13
N VAL A 130 6.55 -6.54 1.20
CA VAL A 130 7.53 -6.13 2.20
C VAL A 130 8.90 -6.70 1.85
N ALA A 131 8.96 -7.97 1.48
CA ALA A 131 10.17 -8.63 1.02
C ALA A 131 9.87 -9.73 0.01
N VAL A 132 10.85 -10.01 -0.85
CA VAL A 132 10.82 -11.09 -1.82
C VAL A 132 12.05 -11.96 -1.57
N TYR A 133 11.79 -13.25 -1.39
CA TYR A 133 12.83 -14.26 -1.24
C TYR A 133 12.86 -15.14 -2.49
N ARG A 134 14.03 -15.41 -3.04
CA ARG A 134 14.22 -16.28 -4.21
C ARG A 134 14.54 -17.70 -3.74
N GLY A 135 13.86 -18.68 -4.33
CA GLY A 135 14.09 -20.08 -4.08
C GLY A 135 15.32 -20.59 -4.83
N HIS A 136 16.27 -21.14 -4.11
CA HIS A 136 17.42 -21.86 -4.64
C HIS A 136 17.20 -23.38 -4.47
N ARG A 137 17.60 -24.15 -5.49
CA ARG A 137 17.59 -25.62 -5.45
C ARG A 137 18.77 -26.12 -4.64
#